data_AF-A0A7M7PTQ3-F1
#
_entry.id   AF-A0A7M7PTQ3-F1
#
_cell.length_a   1.000
_cell.length_b   1.000
_cell.length_c   1.000
_cell.angle_alpha   90.00
_cell.angle_beta   90.00
_cell.angle_gamma   90.00
#
_symmetry.space_group_name_H-M   'P 1'
#
loop_
_entity.id
_entity.type
_entity.pdbx_description
1 polymer ?
#
loop_
_entity_poly.entity_id
_entity_poly.type
_entity_poly.pdbx_seq_one_letter_code
_entity_poly.pdbx_strand_id
1 'polypeptide(L)'
;MLPNSQSPLKGHHGPGKRVKRQSDVGKLKAIRQELSEVSFGELQKLQEKIGSKKYHEALFGKQKEKSQEASKPFKRANKNRPREQSSKKQVTRYRNVVEVKKQMARDPRFDDLSGDFREETFDKNYEFLSDIKEREKQELEKSMKQTKDPQKQLKIQRYLYKMEQQERAKNKKDTAKELEKKYMKKEKDLVKQGKKPFFLKKSDKKKLELAEKFKALKSSGKVDNYLAKRRKKNAQKDRKKMPSLVHDES
;
A
#
# COMPACT_ATOMS: atom_id res chain seq x y z
N MET A 1 -14.96 35.79 21.97
CA MET A 1 -15.22 37.13 21.40
C MET A 1 -14.26 37.33 20.24
N LEU A 2 -14.77 37.41 19.01
CA LEU A 2 -13.99 37.68 17.81
C LEU A 2 -14.45 39.05 17.27
N PRO A 3 -13.57 40.03 17.07
CA PRO A 3 -13.98 41.32 16.55
C PRO A 3 -14.13 41.32 15.03
N ASN A 4 -15.23 41.96 14.65
CA ASN A 4 -15.80 42.24 13.35
C ASN A 4 -14.83 43.05 12.46
N SER A 5 -14.46 42.55 11.27
CA SER A 5 -13.70 43.31 10.27
C SER A 5 -14.64 43.87 9.19
N GLN A 6 -14.76 45.20 9.19
CA GLN A 6 -15.55 45.96 8.22
C GLN A 6 -14.97 45.84 6.81
N SER A 7 -15.87 45.79 5.82
CA SER A 7 -15.56 45.85 4.39
C SER A 7 -15.43 47.32 3.93
N PRO A 8 -14.50 47.66 3.01
CA PRO A 8 -14.34 49.03 2.56
C PRO A 8 -15.34 49.40 1.44
N LEU A 9 -15.77 50.67 1.53
CA LEU A 9 -16.79 51.33 0.72
C LEU A 9 -16.43 51.47 -0.77
N LYS A 10 -17.49 51.48 -1.59
CA LYS A 10 -17.49 51.63 -3.05
C LYS A 10 -17.05 53.04 -3.49
N GLY A 11 -16.01 53.11 -4.33
CA GLY A 11 -15.59 54.35 -4.99
C GLY A 11 -16.57 54.82 -6.07
N HIS A 12 -16.97 56.10 -5.97
CA HIS A 12 -17.78 56.81 -6.95
C HIS A 12 -16.99 57.03 -8.26
N HIS A 13 -17.63 56.77 -9.40
CA HIS A 13 -17.06 56.92 -10.73
C HIS A 13 -17.37 58.32 -11.30
N GLY A 14 -16.36 59.17 -11.40
CA GLY A 14 -16.46 60.51 -12.00
C GLY A 14 -16.73 60.50 -13.53
N PRO A 15 -17.22 61.61 -14.09
CA PRO A 15 -17.75 61.73 -15.46
C PRO A 15 -16.71 61.71 -16.60
N GLY A 16 -15.47 61.27 -16.35
CA GLY A 16 -14.36 61.31 -17.32
C GLY A 16 -14.36 60.21 -18.40
N LYS A 17 -15.21 59.18 -18.28
CA LYS A 17 -15.18 58.01 -19.20
C LYS A 17 -15.98 58.18 -20.49
N ARG A 18 -16.93 59.13 -20.55
CA ARG A 18 -17.84 59.28 -21.69
C ARG A 18 -17.25 60.13 -22.82
N VAL A 19 -16.42 61.13 -22.47
CA VAL A 19 -15.70 62.00 -23.44
C VAL A 19 -14.59 61.23 -24.17
N LYS A 20 -13.80 60.41 -23.45
CA LYS A 20 -12.74 59.57 -24.07
C LYS A 20 -13.27 58.54 -25.08
N ARG A 21 -14.48 58.01 -24.89
CA ARG A 21 -15.06 57.02 -25.80
C ARG A 21 -15.44 57.58 -27.16
N GLN A 22 -15.90 58.82 -27.24
CA GLN A 22 -16.24 59.44 -28.52
C GLN A 22 -14.98 59.75 -29.35
N SER A 23 -13.88 60.17 -28.68
CA SER A 23 -12.59 60.36 -29.35
C SER A 23 -11.99 59.07 -29.91
N ASP A 24 -12.20 57.94 -29.23
CA ASP A 24 -11.65 56.64 -29.66
C ASP A 24 -12.39 56.08 -30.89
N VAL A 25 -13.72 56.28 -30.99
CA VAL A 25 -14.51 55.84 -32.16
C VAL A 25 -14.14 56.64 -33.42
N GLY A 26 -13.88 57.94 -33.28
CA GLY A 26 -13.42 58.78 -34.40
C GLY A 26 -12.06 58.33 -34.95
N LYS A 27 -11.11 57.99 -34.08
CA LYS A 27 -9.79 57.48 -34.46
C LYS A 27 -9.87 56.14 -35.21
N LEU A 28 -10.71 55.21 -34.73
CA LEU A 28 -10.89 53.91 -35.39
C LEU A 28 -11.50 54.06 -36.80
N LYS A 29 -12.41 55.03 -36.97
CA LYS A 29 -13.02 55.30 -38.29
C LYS A 29 -12.00 55.87 -39.28
N ALA A 30 -11.11 56.76 -38.84
CA ALA A 30 -10.02 57.30 -39.66
C ALA A 30 -9.03 56.20 -40.09
N ILE A 31 -8.59 55.36 -39.15
CA ILE A 31 -7.70 54.22 -39.43
C ILE A 31 -8.35 53.26 -40.45
N ARG A 32 -9.67 53.03 -40.35
CA ARG A 32 -10.38 52.18 -41.32
C ARG A 32 -10.44 52.79 -42.72
N GLN A 33 -10.52 54.12 -42.84
CA GLN A 33 -10.47 54.81 -44.14
C GLN A 33 -9.07 54.73 -44.73
N GLU A 34 -8.02 55.03 -43.96
CA GLU A 34 -6.63 54.91 -44.39
C GLU A 34 -6.29 53.49 -44.85
N LEU A 35 -6.70 52.46 -44.10
CA LEU A 35 -6.47 51.06 -44.47
C LEU A 35 -7.30 50.61 -45.68
N SER A 36 -8.34 51.34 -46.08
CA SER A 36 -9.15 50.99 -47.25
C SER A 36 -8.49 51.39 -48.58
N GLU A 37 -7.54 52.33 -48.55
CA GLU A 37 -6.78 52.77 -49.72
C GLU A 37 -5.54 51.90 -49.98
N VAL A 38 -5.14 51.10 -49.00
CA VAL A 38 -3.95 50.22 -49.06
C VAL A 38 -4.29 48.90 -49.77
N SER A 39 -3.35 48.39 -50.56
CA SER A 39 -3.53 47.13 -51.28
C SER A 39 -3.67 45.93 -50.33
N PHE A 40 -4.43 44.91 -50.74
CA PHE A 40 -4.67 43.71 -49.91
C PHE A 40 -3.38 43.01 -49.47
N GLY A 41 -2.36 42.95 -50.35
CA GLY A 41 -1.08 42.33 -50.03
C GLY A 41 -0.30 43.06 -48.93
N GLU A 42 -0.40 44.38 -48.87
CA GLU A 42 0.20 45.19 -47.81
C GLU A 42 -0.58 45.08 -46.50
N LEU A 43 -1.92 44.99 -46.56
CA LEU A 43 -2.76 44.71 -45.40
C LEU A 43 -2.43 43.34 -44.77
N GLN A 44 -2.16 42.32 -45.59
CA GLN A 44 -1.76 41.01 -45.08
C GLN A 44 -0.38 41.07 -44.39
N LYS A 45 0.62 41.71 -45.02
CA LYS A 45 1.94 41.93 -44.39
C LYS A 45 1.83 42.73 -43.10
N LEU A 46 0.94 43.72 -43.05
CA LEU A 46 0.66 44.47 -41.84
C LEU A 46 0.05 43.55 -40.78
N GLN A 47 -1.01 42.81 -41.09
CA GLN A 47 -1.65 41.86 -40.17
C GLN A 47 -0.68 40.82 -39.60
N GLU A 48 0.27 40.33 -40.40
CA GLU A 48 1.32 39.41 -39.97
C GLU A 48 2.32 40.08 -39.00
N LYS A 49 2.70 41.34 -39.25
CA LYS A 49 3.62 42.11 -38.39
C LYS A 49 3.01 42.52 -37.04
N ILE A 50 1.79 43.08 -37.05
CA ILE A 50 1.12 43.57 -35.82
C ILE A 50 0.30 42.48 -35.11
N GLY A 51 0.00 41.38 -35.79
CA GLY A 51 -0.78 40.24 -35.30
C GLY A 51 -2.29 40.42 -35.48
N SER A 52 -2.97 39.31 -35.81
CA SER A 52 -4.41 39.28 -36.14
C SER A 52 -5.30 39.91 -35.06
N LYS A 53 -5.04 39.63 -33.78
CA LYS A 53 -5.87 40.15 -32.67
C LYS A 53 -5.83 41.68 -32.57
N LYS A 54 -4.64 42.28 -32.67
CA LYS A 54 -4.49 43.75 -32.59
C LYS A 54 -5.04 44.43 -33.83
N TYR A 55 -4.84 43.84 -35.02
CA TYR A 55 -5.42 44.32 -36.27
C TYR A 55 -6.96 44.34 -36.23
N HIS A 56 -7.58 43.24 -35.78
CA HIS A 56 -9.04 43.17 -35.65
C HIS A 56 -9.57 44.13 -34.57
N GLU A 57 -8.85 44.32 -33.47
CA GLU A 57 -9.22 45.31 -32.45
C GLU A 57 -9.19 46.74 -32.99
N ALA A 58 -8.19 47.08 -33.81
CA ALA A 58 -8.08 48.39 -34.45
C ALA A 58 -9.15 48.64 -35.53
N LEU A 59 -9.61 47.60 -36.22
CA LEU A 59 -10.64 47.73 -37.26
C LEU A 59 -12.08 47.68 -36.74
N PHE A 60 -12.36 46.74 -35.82
CA PHE A 60 -13.72 46.42 -35.37
C PHE A 60 -13.99 46.85 -33.93
N GLY A 61 -12.98 47.40 -33.25
CA GLY A 61 -13.04 47.70 -31.82
C GLY A 61 -13.04 46.44 -30.95
N LYS A 62 -12.86 46.62 -29.63
CA LYS A 62 -13.07 45.53 -28.67
C LYS A 62 -14.55 45.11 -28.68
N GLN A 63 -14.84 43.95 -29.26
CA GLN A 63 -16.15 43.33 -29.15
C GLN A 63 -16.47 43.11 -27.66
N LYS A 64 -17.60 43.65 -27.18
CA LYS A 64 -18.07 43.39 -25.82
C LYS A 64 -18.26 41.88 -25.68
N GLU A 65 -17.60 41.28 -24.70
CA GLU A 65 -17.96 39.94 -24.26
C GLU A 65 -19.46 39.92 -23.97
N LYS A 66 -20.19 39.00 -24.61
CA LYS A 66 -21.64 38.85 -24.47
C LYS A 66 -21.98 38.90 -22.98
N SER A 67 -22.72 39.92 -22.54
CA SER A 67 -23.00 40.12 -21.13
C SER A 67 -23.71 38.89 -20.58
N GLN A 68 -23.33 38.48 -19.37
CA GLN A 68 -23.91 37.36 -18.60
C GLN A 68 -25.42 37.51 -18.34
N GLU A 69 -26.08 38.55 -18.86
CA GLU A 69 -27.52 38.71 -18.83
C GLU A 69 -28.24 37.71 -19.73
N ALA A 70 -27.64 37.30 -20.86
CA ALA A 70 -28.21 36.28 -21.74
C ALA A 70 -28.17 34.86 -21.14
N SER A 71 -27.41 34.64 -20.06
CA SER A 71 -27.31 33.35 -19.36
C SER A 71 -28.07 33.30 -18.04
N LYS A 72 -28.81 34.36 -17.67
CA LYS A 72 -29.61 34.34 -16.43
C LYS A 72 -30.74 33.31 -16.57
N PRO A 73 -30.83 32.32 -15.68
CA PRO A 73 -31.84 31.28 -15.79
C PRO A 73 -33.22 31.89 -15.48
N PHE A 74 -34.21 31.64 -16.34
CA PHE A 74 -35.59 32.11 -16.16
C PHE A 74 -36.07 31.83 -14.72
N LYS A 75 -36.53 32.89 -14.04
CA LYS A 75 -37.03 32.81 -12.66
C LYS A 75 -38.48 32.32 -12.69
N ARG A 76 -38.88 31.58 -11.65
CA ARG A 76 -40.30 31.22 -11.45
C ARG A 76 -41.04 32.44 -10.91
N ALA A 77 -42.29 32.62 -11.32
CA ALA A 77 -43.16 33.67 -10.78
C ALA A 77 -43.68 33.34 -9.36
N ASN A 78 -43.92 32.06 -9.06
CA ASN A 78 -44.31 31.55 -7.73
C ASN A 78 -43.64 30.19 -7.49
N LYS A 79 -43.45 29.81 -6.23
CA LYS A 79 -42.80 28.56 -5.78
C LYS A 79 -43.54 27.30 -6.28
N ASN A 80 -44.84 27.39 -6.46
CA ASN A 80 -45.70 26.28 -6.91
C ASN A 80 -45.84 26.19 -8.44
N ARG A 81 -45.14 27.04 -9.22
CA ARG A 81 -45.13 26.99 -10.69
C ARG A 81 -43.88 26.27 -11.21
N PRO A 82 -43.97 25.47 -12.28
CA PRO A 82 -42.79 24.89 -12.93
C PRO A 82 -41.80 25.97 -13.41
N ARG A 83 -40.51 25.59 -13.50
CA ARG A 83 -39.48 26.48 -14.04
C ARG A 83 -39.45 26.36 -15.55
N GLU A 84 -39.48 27.47 -16.25
CA GLU A 84 -39.19 27.50 -17.68
C GLU A 84 -37.70 27.15 -17.91
N GLN A 85 -37.44 26.26 -18.87
CA GLN A 85 -36.11 25.85 -19.34
C GLN A 85 -36.05 26.09 -20.85
N SER A 86 -34.90 26.51 -21.37
CA SER A 86 -34.69 26.63 -22.82
C SER A 86 -34.68 25.25 -23.47
N SER A 87 -35.39 25.10 -24.59
CA SER A 87 -35.38 23.88 -25.41
C SER A 87 -34.00 23.53 -25.98
N LYS A 88 -33.08 24.51 -26.02
CA LYS A 88 -31.69 24.31 -26.46
C LYS A 88 -30.81 23.63 -25.40
N LYS A 89 -31.31 23.46 -24.18
CA LYS A 89 -30.55 22.81 -23.10
C LYS A 89 -30.67 21.30 -23.24
N GLN A 90 -29.59 20.66 -23.68
CA GLN A 90 -29.49 19.21 -23.79
C GLN A 90 -29.62 18.54 -22.41
N VAL A 91 -30.37 17.45 -22.33
CA VAL A 91 -30.48 16.64 -21.10
C VAL A 91 -29.21 15.82 -20.94
N THR A 92 -28.64 15.79 -19.73
CA THR A 92 -27.47 14.98 -19.44
C THR A 92 -27.84 13.49 -19.43
N ARG A 93 -27.14 12.66 -20.19
CA ARG A 93 -27.33 11.19 -20.17
C ARG A 93 -26.74 10.52 -18.92
N TYR A 94 -25.84 11.21 -18.22
CA TYR A 94 -25.20 10.72 -17.02
C TYR A 94 -26.09 10.96 -15.79
N ARG A 95 -26.36 9.90 -15.04
CA ARG A 95 -26.91 10.00 -13.69
C ARG A 95 -25.76 10.31 -12.74
N ASN A 96 -25.90 11.34 -11.92
CA ASN A 96 -24.98 11.58 -10.79
C ASN A 96 -25.24 10.52 -9.72
N VAL A 97 -24.58 9.36 -9.84
CA VAL A 97 -24.57 8.34 -8.80
C VAL A 97 -23.59 8.80 -7.73
N VAL A 98 -24.10 9.30 -6.61
CA VAL A 98 -23.27 9.59 -5.44
C VAL A 98 -22.87 8.24 -4.85
N GLU A 99 -21.57 7.93 -4.85
CA GLU A 99 -21.05 6.72 -4.21
C GLU A 99 -21.29 6.81 -2.71
N VAL A 100 -22.30 6.08 -2.23
CA VAL A 100 -22.56 5.92 -0.80
C VAL A 100 -21.51 4.94 -0.26
N LYS A 101 -20.74 5.36 0.76
CA LYS A 101 -19.82 4.47 1.48
C LYS A 101 -20.60 3.29 2.05
N LYS A 102 -20.39 2.10 1.50
CA LYS A 102 -20.99 0.87 2.01
C LYS A 102 -20.39 0.59 3.39
N GLN A 103 -21.26 0.44 4.39
CA GLN A 103 -20.84 -0.01 5.72
C GLN A 103 -20.49 -1.50 5.62
N MET A 104 -19.20 -1.83 5.68
CA MET A 104 -18.74 -3.21 5.74
C MET A 104 -18.61 -3.59 7.21
N ALA A 105 -19.26 -4.68 7.62
CA ALA A 105 -19.00 -5.27 8.94
C ALA A 105 -17.55 -5.75 8.96
N ARG A 106 -16.76 -5.24 9.91
CA ARG A 106 -15.35 -5.63 10.08
C ARG A 106 -15.21 -6.57 11.26
N ASP A 107 -14.62 -7.73 11.03
CA ASP A 107 -14.20 -8.64 12.09
C ASP A 107 -12.75 -8.30 12.46
N PRO A 108 -12.45 -7.84 13.67
CA PRO A 108 -11.10 -7.44 14.05
C PRO A 108 -10.08 -8.60 13.97
N ARG A 109 -10.53 -9.86 13.91
CA ARG A 109 -9.63 -11.02 13.69
C ARG A 109 -9.15 -11.12 12.25
N PHE A 110 -9.92 -10.56 11.32
CA PHE A 110 -9.70 -10.67 9.87
C PHE A 110 -9.60 -9.29 9.19
N ASP A 111 -9.61 -8.20 9.96
CA ASP A 111 -9.48 -6.84 9.45
C ASP A 111 -8.00 -6.43 9.41
N ASP A 112 -7.51 -6.07 8.23
CA ASP A 112 -6.12 -5.67 8.00
C ASP A 112 -5.70 -4.47 8.86
N LEU A 113 -6.65 -3.66 9.33
CA LEU A 113 -6.39 -2.54 10.23
C LEU A 113 -6.12 -2.93 11.69
N SER A 114 -6.40 -4.18 12.08
CA SER A 114 -6.27 -4.64 13.47
C SER A 114 -4.83 -5.04 13.85
N GLY A 115 -3.88 -4.94 12.91
CA GLY A 115 -2.44 -5.10 13.14
C GLY A 115 -1.88 -6.44 12.67
N ASP A 116 -0.54 -6.53 12.68
CA ASP A 116 0.19 -7.68 12.13
C ASP A 116 0.47 -8.79 13.17
N PHE A 117 0.57 -10.03 12.68
CA PHE A 117 0.98 -11.17 13.50
C PHE A 117 2.43 -11.00 14.01
N ARG A 118 2.57 -10.90 15.33
CA ARG A 118 3.85 -10.88 16.02
C ARG A 118 4.03 -12.17 16.81
N GLU A 119 4.96 -13.01 16.36
CA GLU A 119 5.19 -14.34 16.94
C GLU A 119 5.50 -14.26 18.44
N GLU A 120 6.35 -13.32 18.87
CA GLU A 120 6.74 -13.22 20.30
C GLU A 120 5.60 -12.82 21.23
N THR A 121 4.70 -11.93 20.79
CA THR A 121 3.54 -11.55 21.62
C THR A 121 2.48 -12.65 21.60
N PHE A 122 2.32 -13.33 20.47
CA PHE A 122 1.42 -14.48 20.37
C PHE A 122 1.87 -15.60 21.31
N ASP A 123 3.16 -15.98 21.27
CA ASP A 123 3.71 -17.03 22.10
C ASP A 123 3.51 -16.76 23.61
N LYS A 124 3.61 -15.49 24.03
CA LYS A 124 3.37 -15.06 25.42
C LYS A 124 1.88 -15.06 25.78
N ASN A 125 1.04 -14.46 24.93
CA ASN A 125 -0.40 -14.35 25.20
C ASN A 125 -1.07 -15.73 25.25
N TYR A 126 -0.54 -16.69 24.48
CA TYR A 126 -1.04 -18.07 24.40
C TYR A 126 -0.10 -19.08 25.05
N GLU A 127 0.69 -18.65 26.04
CA GLU A 127 1.63 -19.54 26.73
C GLU A 127 0.90 -20.71 27.40
N PHE A 128 -0.28 -20.46 27.99
CA PHE A 128 -1.15 -21.47 28.62
C PHE A 128 -1.53 -22.66 27.73
N LEU A 129 -1.39 -22.54 26.40
CA LEU A 129 -1.61 -23.65 25.48
C LEU A 129 -0.56 -24.76 25.63
N SER A 130 0.63 -24.49 26.21
CA SER A 130 1.58 -25.55 26.59
C SER A 130 0.95 -26.53 27.55
N ASP A 131 0.37 -26.01 28.63
CA ASP A 131 -0.14 -26.78 29.75
C ASP A 131 -1.39 -27.60 29.33
N ILE A 132 -2.20 -27.04 28.43
CA ILE A 132 -3.32 -27.76 27.81
C ILE A 132 -2.80 -28.93 26.96
N LYS A 133 -1.81 -28.68 26.10
CA LYS A 133 -1.25 -29.73 25.23
C LYS A 133 -0.57 -30.85 26.01
N GLU A 134 0.09 -30.52 27.12
CA GLU A 134 0.69 -31.51 28.01
C GLU A 134 -0.39 -32.40 28.65
N ARG A 135 -1.48 -31.80 29.14
CA ARG A 135 -2.64 -32.54 29.66
C ARG A 135 -3.28 -33.43 28.60
N GLU A 136 -3.51 -32.91 27.40
CA GLU A 136 -4.03 -33.69 26.26
C GLU A 136 -3.13 -34.87 25.94
N LYS A 137 -1.80 -34.70 25.95
CA LYS A 137 -0.85 -35.78 25.71
C LYS A 137 -0.98 -36.88 26.78
N GLN A 138 -1.06 -36.50 28.05
CA GLN A 138 -1.24 -37.45 29.15
C GLN A 138 -2.58 -38.20 29.05
N GLU A 139 -3.66 -37.52 28.68
CA GLU A 139 -4.97 -38.14 28.46
C GLU A 139 -4.91 -39.15 27.32
N LEU A 140 -4.28 -38.81 26.19
CA LEU A 140 -4.12 -39.72 25.06
C LEU A 140 -3.26 -40.94 25.39
N GLU A 141 -2.20 -40.78 26.19
CA GLU A 141 -1.41 -41.90 26.69
C GLU A 141 -2.25 -42.83 27.58
N LYS A 142 -3.13 -42.28 28.42
CA LYS A 142 -4.08 -43.07 29.22
C LYS A 142 -5.09 -43.78 28.32
N SER A 143 -5.70 -43.09 27.37
CA SER A 143 -6.64 -43.67 26.41
C SER A 143 -6.01 -44.77 25.56
N MET A 144 -4.74 -44.62 25.17
CA MET A 144 -3.99 -45.64 24.42
C MET A 144 -3.80 -46.93 25.22
N LYS A 145 -3.61 -46.83 26.54
CA LYS A 145 -3.49 -47.98 27.45
C LYS A 145 -4.82 -48.67 27.72
N GLN A 146 -5.92 -47.91 27.74
CA GLN A 146 -7.27 -48.43 28.02
C GLN A 146 -7.93 -49.04 26.77
N THR A 147 -7.60 -48.53 25.58
CA THR A 147 -8.22 -48.97 24.32
C THR A 147 -7.75 -50.36 23.93
N LYS A 148 -8.71 -51.29 23.79
CA LYS A 148 -8.45 -52.67 23.33
C LYS A 148 -8.49 -52.83 21.80
N ASP A 149 -9.18 -51.93 21.11
CA ASP A 149 -9.29 -51.95 19.64
C ASP A 149 -7.96 -51.53 18.98
N PRO A 150 -7.31 -52.41 18.20
CA PRO A 150 -6.00 -52.12 17.61
C PRO A 150 -6.04 -50.95 16.62
N GLN A 151 -7.13 -50.76 15.88
CA GLN A 151 -7.22 -49.68 14.90
C GLN A 151 -7.30 -48.32 15.60
N LYS A 152 -8.06 -48.23 16.68
CA LYS A 152 -8.15 -47.01 17.50
C LYS A 152 -6.83 -46.74 18.22
N GLN A 153 -6.18 -47.78 18.75
CA GLN A 153 -4.88 -47.64 19.40
C GLN A 153 -3.81 -47.10 18.45
N LEU A 154 -3.75 -47.60 17.21
CA LEU A 154 -2.85 -47.08 16.16
C LEU A 154 -3.15 -45.61 15.82
N LYS A 155 -4.43 -45.21 15.77
CA LYS A 155 -4.81 -43.80 15.54
C LYS A 155 -4.30 -42.89 16.66
N ILE A 156 -4.49 -43.30 17.92
CA ILE A 156 -4.01 -42.55 19.09
C ILE A 156 -2.48 -42.46 19.07
N GLN A 157 -1.78 -43.55 18.80
CA GLN A 157 -0.32 -43.57 18.70
C GLN A 157 0.21 -42.63 17.61
N ARG A 158 -0.41 -42.61 16.43
CA ARG A 158 -0.04 -41.70 15.34
C ARG A 158 -0.24 -40.24 15.74
N TYR A 159 -1.31 -39.94 16.46
CA TYR A 159 -1.58 -38.58 16.94
C TYR A 159 -0.57 -38.15 18.00
N LEU A 160 -0.28 -39.00 18.99
CA LEU A 160 0.79 -38.77 19.98
C LEU A 160 2.14 -38.51 19.30
N TYR A 161 2.52 -39.35 18.33
CA TYR A 161 3.74 -39.17 17.57
C TYR A 161 3.78 -37.79 16.87
N LYS A 162 2.67 -37.35 16.28
CA LYS A 162 2.57 -36.03 15.62
C LYS A 162 2.74 -34.89 16.63
N MET A 163 2.10 -34.98 17.81
CA MET A 163 2.27 -33.99 18.88
C MET A 163 3.73 -33.90 19.32
N GLU A 164 4.40 -35.04 19.54
CA GLU A 164 5.81 -35.06 19.92
C GLU A 164 6.73 -34.47 18.85
N GLN A 165 6.46 -34.74 17.57
CA GLN A 165 7.26 -34.14 16.50
C GLN A 165 7.06 -32.62 16.43
N GLN A 166 5.83 -32.13 16.63
CA GLN A 166 5.54 -30.70 16.69
C GLN A 166 6.26 -30.03 17.87
N GLU A 167 6.21 -30.65 19.05
CA GLU A 167 6.92 -30.17 20.24
C GLU A 167 8.44 -30.11 20.02
N ARG A 168 9.04 -31.18 19.49
CA ARG A 168 10.47 -31.21 19.14
C ARG A 168 10.85 -30.14 18.11
N ALA A 169 9.99 -29.90 17.13
CA ALA A 169 10.22 -28.86 16.13
C ALA A 169 10.15 -27.46 16.74
N LYS A 170 9.17 -27.22 17.61
CA LYS A 170 9.04 -25.96 18.38
C LYS A 170 10.27 -25.74 19.27
N ASN A 171 10.62 -26.71 20.12
CA ASN A 171 11.77 -26.61 21.02
C ASN A 171 13.07 -26.33 20.26
N LYS A 172 13.27 -26.94 19.08
CA LYS A 172 14.42 -26.66 18.24
C LYS A 172 14.42 -25.22 17.67
N LYS A 173 13.25 -24.70 17.30
CA LYS A 173 13.11 -23.31 16.83
C LYS A 173 13.41 -22.34 17.97
N ASP A 174 12.91 -22.63 19.17
CA ASP A 174 13.06 -21.78 20.33
C ASP A 174 14.50 -21.76 20.85
N THR A 175 15.20 -22.91 20.91
CA THR A 175 16.63 -22.93 21.26
C THR A 175 17.49 -22.14 20.26
N ALA A 176 17.19 -22.22 18.96
CA ALA A 176 17.87 -21.42 17.95
C ALA A 176 17.62 -19.91 18.14
N LYS A 177 16.37 -19.51 18.40
CA LYS A 177 16.01 -18.12 18.72
C LYS A 177 16.73 -17.64 19.99
N GLU A 178 16.80 -18.47 21.03
CA GLU A 178 17.49 -18.14 22.27
C GLU A 178 18.99 -17.95 22.07
N LEU A 179 19.63 -18.81 21.30
CA LEU A 179 21.04 -18.66 20.91
C LEU A 179 21.27 -17.32 20.21
N GLU A 180 20.40 -16.97 19.25
CA GLU A 180 20.48 -15.70 18.54
C GLU A 180 20.29 -14.52 19.49
N LYS A 181 19.29 -14.59 20.39
CA LYS A 181 19.07 -13.57 21.42
C LYS A 181 20.29 -13.43 22.35
N LYS A 182 20.89 -14.53 22.78
CA LYS A 182 22.12 -14.54 23.60
C LYS A 182 23.28 -13.89 22.86
N TYR A 183 23.45 -14.21 21.58
CA TYR A 183 24.47 -13.58 20.73
C TYR A 183 24.23 -12.07 20.58
N MET A 184 23.00 -11.66 20.23
CA MET A 184 22.66 -10.26 20.08
C MET A 184 22.83 -9.46 21.37
N LYS A 185 22.53 -10.05 22.54
CA LYS A 185 22.81 -9.42 23.84
C LYS A 185 24.31 -9.16 24.03
N LYS A 186 25.14 -10.17 23.80
CA LYS A 186 26.61 -10.03 23.89
C LYS A 186 27.14 -8.96 22.94
N GLU A 187 26.67 -8.96 21.70
CA GLU A 187 27.06 -7.96 20.70
C GLU A 187 26.64 -6.55 21.13
N LYS A 188 25.41 -6.37 21.63
CA LYS A 188 24.95 -5.08 22.18
C LYS A 188 25.85 -4.58 23.30
N ASP A 189 26.34 -5.45 24.17
CA ASP A 189 27.22 -5.05 25.26
C ASP A 189 28.63 -4.66 24.76
N LEU A 190 29.15 -5.33 23.73
CA LEU A 190 30.39 -4.92 23.04
C LEU A 190 30.24 -3.56 22.35
N VAL A 191 29.08 -3.29 21.76
CA VAL A 191 28.78 -2.00 21.13
C VAL A 191 28.69 -0.89 22.17
N LYS A 192 28.08 -1.15 23.33
CA LYS A 192 28.08 -0.20 24.46
C LYS A 192 29.51 0.14 24.92
N GLN A 193 30.44 -0.81 24.82
CA GLN A 193 31.87 -0.60 25.10
C GLN A 193 32.60 0.17 23.96
N GLY A 194 31.91 0.57 22.89
CA GLY A 194 32.46 1.32 21.78
C GLY A 194 32.97 0.47 20.61
N LYS A 195 32.79 -0.85 20.64
CA LYS A 195 33.13 -1.71 19.47
C LYS A 195 32.10 -1.53 18.36
N LYS A 196 32.51 -1.79 17.12
CA LYS A 196 31.62 -1.72 15.95
C LYS A 196 30.59 -2.86 15.98
N PRO A 197 29.30 -2.60 15.73
CA PRO A 197 28.28 -3.64 15.68
C PRO A 197 28.59 -4.70 14.61
N PHE A 198 28.61 -5.97 15.00
CA PHE A 198 28.84 -7.10 14.11
C PHE A 198 27.64 -8.06 14.06
N PHE A 199 27.11 -8.27 12.85
CA PHE A 199 25.99 -9.18 12.60
C PHE A 199 26.48 -10.46 11.94
N LEU A 200 26.20 -11.60 12.56
CA LEU A 200 26.59 -12.91 12.02
C LEU A 200 25.89 -13.21 10.69
N LYS A 201 26.67 -13.72 9.74
CA LYS A 201 26.15 -14.31 8.51
C LYS A 201 25.31 -15.55 8.83
N LYS A 202 24.37 -15.89 7.93
CA LYS A 202 23.52 -17.09 8.06
C LYS A 202 24.34 -18.38 8.21
N SER A 203 25.50 -18.48 7.56
CA SER A 203 26.43 -19.60 7.68
C SER A 203 27.00 -19.74 9.10
N ASP A 204 27.33 -18.62 9.73
CA ASP A 204 27.99 -18.62 11.04
C ASP A 204 26.96 -18.84 12.16
N LYS A 205 25.73 -18.34 11.99
CA LYS A 205 24.60 -18.73 12.86
C LYS A 205 24.40 -20.25 12.88
N LYS A 206 24.42 -20.91 11.70
CA LYS A 206 24.32 -22.37 11.60
C LYS A 206 25.50 -23.09 12.27
N LYS A 207 26.72 -22.54 12.21
CA LYS A 207 27.88 -23.11 12.91
C LYS A 207 27.71 -23.01 14.42
N LEU A 208 27.18 -21.90 14.93
CA LEU A 208 26.88 -21.73 16.36
C LEU A 208 25.81 -22.72 16.84
N GLU A 209 24.70 -22.84 16.11
CA GLU A 209 23.67 -23.85 16.39
C GLU A 209 24.24 -25.27 16.38
N LEU A 210 25.10 -25.60 15.40
CA LEU A 210 25.73 -26.91 15.31
C LEU A 210 26.69 -27.16 16.47
N ALA A 211 27.45 -26.14 16.88
CA ALA A 211 28.36 -26.23 18.03
C ALA A 211 27.60 -26.46 19.33
N GLU A 212 26.50 -25.74 19.58
CA GLU A 212 25.66 -25.98 20.77
C GLU A 212 25.02 -27.36 20.73
N LYS A 213 24.50 -27.78 19.57
CA LYS A 213 23.97 -29.14 19.39
C LYS A 213 25.03 -30.21 19.68
N PHE A 214 26.28 -30.00 19.25
CA PHE A 214 27.36 -30.94 19.51
C PHE A 214 27.72 -30.99 21.01
N LYS A 215 27.71 -29.85 21.70
CA LYS A 215 27.87 -29.79 23.16
C LYS A 215 26.78 -30.58 23.88
N ALA A 216 25.52 -30.41 23.50
CA ALA A 216 24.38 -31.17 24.05
C ALA A 216 24.48 -32.67 23.75
N LEU A 217 24.96 -33.04 22.56
CA LEU A 217 25.20 -34.45 22.23
C LEU A 217 26.35 -35.03 23.05
N LYS A 218 27.42 -34.25 23.28
CA LYS A 218 28.59 -34.66 24.07
C LYS A 218 28.20 -34.89 25.53
N SER A 219 27.41 -33.99 26.13
CA SER A 219 26.90 -34.19 27.49
C SER A 219 25.98 -35.42 27.60
N SER A 220 25.20 -35.71 26.56
CA SER A 220 24.35 -36.91 26.53
C SER A 220 25.05 -38.22 26.13
N GLY A 221 26.34 -38.19 25.76
CA GLY A 221 27.08 -39.36 25.27
C GLY A 221 26.63 -39.89 23.90
N LYS A 222 25.84 -39.13 23.13
CA LYS A 222 25.19 -39.60 21.87
C LYS A 222 25.92 -39.13 20.60
N VAL A 223 27.16 -38.65 20.73
CA VAL A 223 27.94 -38.09 19.61
C VAL A 223 28.24 -39.14 18.54
N ASP A 224 28.73 -40.31 18.93
CA ASP A 224 29.13 -41.35 17.97
C ASP A 224 27.94 -41.87 17.19
N ASN A 225 26.81 -42.10 17.86
CA ASN A 225 25.55 -42.47 17.23
C ASN A 225 25.07 -41.40 16.23
N TYR A 226 25.22 -40.12 16.56
CA TYR A 226 24.87 -39.03 15.66
C TYR A 226 25.79 -39.00 14.43
N LEU A 227 27.10 -39.17 14.62
CA LEU A 227 28.09 -39.22 13.54
C LEU A 227 27.88 -40.44 12.65
N ALA A 228 27.62 -41.63 13.21
CA ALA A 228 27.31 -42.84 12.47
C ALA A 228 26.06 -42.66 11.58
N LYS A 229 24.97 -42.10 12.15
CA LYS A 229 23.76 -41.76 11.37
C LYS A 229 24.05 -40.74 10.27
N ARG A 230 24.92 -39.77 10.54
CA ARG A 230 25.31 -38.76 9.55
C ARG A 230 26.16 -39.36 8.42
N ARG A 231 27.13 -40.22 8.74
CA ARG A 231 27.95 -40.97 7.78
C ARG A 231 27.07 -41.84 6.88
N LYS A 232 26.16 -42.63 7.45
CA LYS A 232 25.19 -43.45 6.69
C LYS A 232 24.35 -42.61 5.73
N LYS A 233 23.83 -41.47 6.20
CA LYS A 233 23.03 -40.56 5.36
C LYS A 233 23.83 -39.92 4.22
N ASN A 234 25.09 -39.56 4.47
CA ASN A 234 25.97 -39.01 3.44
C ASN A 234 26.32 -40.10 2.41
N ALA A 235 26.75 -41.28 2.85
CA ALA A 235 27.04 -42.41 1.96
C ALA A 235 25.85 -42.79 1.06
N GLN A 236 24.61 -42.78 1.59
CA GLN A 236 23.41 -43.02 0.77
C GLN A 236 23.19 -41.92 -0.28
N LYS A 237 23.45 -40.65 0.07
CA LYS A 237 23.35 -39.54 -0.89
C LYS A 237 24.41 -39.63 -1.97
N ASP A 238 25.63 -40.01 -1.58
CA ASP A 238 26.75 -40.15 -2.51
C ASP A 238 26.49 -41.33 -3.45
N ARG A 239 26.00 -42.46 -2.93
CA ARG A 239 25.55 -43.60 -3.76
C ARG A 239 24.51 -43.20 -4.81
N LYS A 240 23.56 -42.32 -4.46
CA LYS A 240 22.55 -41.82 -5.43
C LYS A 240 23.17 -40.96 -6.54
N LYS A 241 24.32 -40.33 -6.29
CA LYS A 241 25.05 -39.50 -7.25
C LYS A 241 26.06 -40.28 -8.09
N MET A 242 26.42 -41.49 -7.65
CA MET A 242 27.25 -42.38 -8.45
C MET A 242 26.43 -42.96 -9.61
N PRO A 243 26.99 -43.04 -10.82
CA PRO A 243 26.37 -43.77 -11.91
C PRO A 243 26.08 -45.21 -11.48
N SER A 244 24.84 -45.68 -11.69
CA SER A 244 24.55 -47.11 -11.57
C SER A 244 25.16 -47.81 -12.78
N LEU A 245 26.17 -48.66 -12.57
CA LEU A 245 26.61 -49.61 -13.58
C LEU A 245 25.45 -50.59 -13.83
N VAL A 246 24.59 -50.25 -14.78
CA VAL A 246 23.69 -51.22 -15.41
C VAL A 246 24.58 -51.92 -16.42
N HIS A 247 25.03 -53.13 -16.08
CA HIS A 247 25.59 -54.04 -17.07
C HIS A 247 24.44 -54.48 -17.98
N ASP A 248 24.35 -53.87 -19.17
CA ASP A 248 23.67 -54.47 -20.30
C ASP A 248 24.54 -55.64 -20.76
N GLU A 249 24.29 -56.84 -20.23
CA GLU A 249 24.76 -58.06 -20.87
C GLU A 249 23.64 -58.56 -21.79
N SER A 250 23.91 -58.49 -23.08
CA SER A 250 23.15 -59.10 -24.19
C SER A 250 23.50 -60.58 -24.33
#